data_AF-F0WQ18-F1
#
_entry.id   AF-F0WQ18-F1
#
_cell.length_a   1.000
_cell.length_b   1.000
_cell.length_c   1.000
_cell.angle_alpha   90.00
_cell.angle_beta   90.00
_cell.angle_gamma   90.00
#
_symmetry.space_group_name_H-M   'P 1'
#
loop_
_entity.id
_entity.type
_entity.pdbx_description
1 polymer ?
#
loop_
_entity_poly.entity_id
_entity_poly.type
_entity_poly.pdbx_seq_one_letter_code
_entity_poly.pdbx_strand_id
1 'polypeptide(L)'
;MNMYAFLRRLCLFCIVRGGIKVERLIWYQRQVCHSYGYDKLRVFSRLEKLGLLSSEIVRDLQKLKRRYGLKQEVLNDEEAETPNDIQFLFPYIGYAFLSVRIVQSALDMDPKRLRTSFASSQISRNSTSIGLRLMKTILVYYIGGVTVAEIAAYRFFNQSQDRYQFKVVTTVICNGTQVLRTL
;
A
#
# COMPACT_ATOMS: atom_id res chain seq x y z
N MET A 1 19.27 6.68 18.14
CA MET A 1 18.57 6.59 16.83
C MET A 1 18.46 5.12 16.46
N ASN A 2 17.28 4.62 16.09
CA ASN A 2 17.08 3.17 15.85
C ASN A 2 17.59 2.78 14.45
N MET A 3 18.55 1.85 14.37
CA MET A 3 19.13 1.35 13.11
C MET A 3 18.05 0.90 12.11
N TYR A 4 17.05 0.16 12.58
CA TYR A 4 15.98 -0.37 11.74
C TYR A 4 15.10 0.74 11.14
N ALA A 5 14.93 1.85 11.86
CA ALA A 5 14.20 3.01 11.34
C ALA A 5 15.00 3.70 10.22
N PHE A 6 16.33 3.75 10.32
CA PHE A 6 17.19 4.25 9.25
C PHE A 6 17.16 3.34 8.02
N LEU A 7 17.35 2.03 8.21
CA LEU A 7 17.28 1.04 7.12
C LEU A 7 15.93 1.08 6.41
N ARG A 8 14.83 1.22 7.14
CA ARG A 8 13.49 1.35 6.56
C ARG A 8 13.37 2.56 5.64
N ARG A 9 13.89 3.72 6.06
CA ARG A 9 13.91 4.93 5.24
C ARG A 9 14.80 4.77 4.01
N LEU A 10 15.96 4.12 4.16
CA LEU A 10 16.88 3.85 3.05
C LEU A 10 16.24 2.93 2.00
N CYS A 11 15.60 1.84 2.44
CA CYS A 11 14.87 0.93 1.56
C CYS A 11 13.71 1.66 0.85
N LEU A 12 12.94 2.46 1.59
CA LEU A 12 11.85 3.25 1.02
C LEU A 12 12.37 4.24 -0.03
N PHE A 13 13.47 4.94 0.25
CA PHE A 13 14.10 5.85 -0.70
C PHE A 13 14.55 5.13 -1.97
N CYS A 14 15.18 3.97 -1.82
CA CYS A 14 15.60 3.13 -2.94
C CYS A 14 14.41 2.78 -3.85
N ILE A 15 13.33 2.25 -3.26
CA ILE A 15 12.12 1.82 -3.98
C ILE A 15 11.41 2.98 -4.68
N VAL A 16 11.28 4.13 -4.01
CA VAL A 16 10.55 5.29 -4.58
C VAL A 16 11.32 5.95 -5.72
N ARG A 17 12.65 5.98 -5.64
CA ARG A 17 13.53 6.61 -6.63
C ARG A 17 13.95 5.68 -7.76
N GLY A 18 13.75 4.37 -7.62
CA GLY A 18 14.13 3.37 -8.63
C GLY A 18 15.60 2.91 -8.51
N GLY A 19 16.23 3.10 -7.35
CA GLY A 19 17.62 2.70 -7.11
C GLY A 19 18.47 3.77 -6.44
N ILE A 20 19.66 3.35 -6.00
CA ILE A 20 20.68 4.22 -5.40
C ILE A 20 22.00 3.95 -6.13
N LYS A 21 22.72 5.00 -6.55
CA LYS A 21 24.07 4.85 -7.12
C LYS A 21 24.97 4.02 -6.20
N VAL A 22 25.74 3.10 -6.77
CA VAL A 22 26.63 2.17 -6.04
C VAL A 22 27.54 2.90 -5.04
N GLU A 23 28.13 4.03 -5.43
CA GLU A 23 28.99 4.85 -4.56
C GLU A 23 28.28 5.31 -3.27
N ARG A 24 27.03 5.78 -3.41
CA ARG A 24 26.22 6.21 -2.25
C ARG A 24 25.81 5.02 -1.40
N LEU A 25 25.51 3.87 -2.00
CA LEU A 25 25.15 2.66 -1.26
C LEU A 25 26.32 2.19 -0.39
N ILE A 26 27.53 2.13 -0.96
CA ILE A 26 28.75 1.78 -0.22
C ILE A 26 29.02 2.77 0.90
N TRP A 27 28.82 4.07 0.65
CA TRP A 27 28.94 5.09 1.69
C TRP A 27 27.95 4.84 2.84
N TYR A 28 26.67 4.60 2.56
CA TYR A 28 25.66 4.29 3.59
C TYR A 28 25.98 3.01 4.36
N GLN A 29 26.43 1.95 3.68
CA GLN A 29 26.86 0.70 4.33
C GLN A 29 28.01 0.96 5.30
N ARG A 30 29.00 1.75 4.88
CA ARG A 30 30.16 2.10 5.70
C ARG A 30 29.75 2.89 6.95
N GLN A 31 28.87 3.88 6.81
CA GLN A 31 28.36 4.66 7.95
C GLN A 31 27.59 3.78 8.95
N VAL A 32 26.74 2.88 8.47
CA VAL A 32 25.99 1.96 9.35
C VAL A 32 26.94 1.00 10.07
N CYS A 33 27.98 0.49 9.39
CA CYS A 33 28.98 -0.37 10.03
C CYS A 33 29.78 0.38 11.11
N HIS A 34 30.15 1.64 10.86
CA HIS A 34 30.87 2.46 11.85
C HIS A 34 30.01 2.78 13.08
N SER A 35 28.70 3.00 12.92
CA SER A 35 27.82 3.34 14.05
C SER A 35 27.26 2.13 14.82
N TYR A 36 26.99 1.00 14.14
CA TYR A 36 26.26 -0.14 14.72
C TYR A 36 27.03 -1.47 14.68
N GLY A 37 28.27 -1.47 14.18
CA GLY A 37 29.13 -2.62 14.09
C GLY A 37 29.04 -3.39 12.77
N TYR A 38 30.08 -4.19 12.49
CA TYR A 38 30.23 -4.95 11.24
C TYR A 38 29.32 -6.18 11.15
N ASP A 39 28.73 -6.64 12.27
CA ASP A 39 27.78 -7.75 12.29
C ASP A 39 26.54 -7.48 11.40
N LYS A 40 26.24 -6.20 11.16
CA LYS A 40 25.08 -5.76 10.39
C LYS A 40 25.30 -5.81 8.88
N LEU A 41 26.51 -6.13 8.41
CA LEU A 41 26.80 -6.34 6.98
C LEU A 41 25.96 -7.50 6.40
N ARG A 42 25.67 -8.52 7.22
CA ARG A 42 24.82 -9.66 6.83
C ARG A 42 23.40 -9.22 6.45
N VAL A 43 22.86 -8.21 7.14
CA VAL A 43 21.53 -7.65 6.86
C VAL A 43 21.53 -6.96 5.51
N PHE A 44 22.59 -6.20 5.18
CA PHE A 44 22.73 -5.57 3.86
C PHE A 44 22.76 -6.59 2.71
N SER A 45 23.52 -7.68 2.87
CA SER A 45 23.55 -8.75 1.86
C SER A 45 22.17 -9.40 1.65
N ARG A 46 21.40 -9.58 2.72
CA ARG A 46 20.02 -10.09 2.63
C ARG A 46 19.08 -9.08 1.95
N LEU A 47 19.20 -7.79 2.28
CA LEU A 47 18.38 -6.73 1.67
C LEU A 47 18.65 -6.56 0.17
N GLU A 48 19.90 -6.76 -0.25
CA GLU A 48 20.29 -6.73 -1.66
C GLU A 48 19.72 -7.94 -2.40
N LYS A 49 19.82 -9.14 -1.84
CA LYS A 49 19.19 -10.36 -2.39
C LYS A 49 17.67 -10.24 -2.52
N LEU A 50 17.01 -9.53 -1.60
CA LEU A 50 15.57 -9.27 -1.65
C LEU A 50 15.19 -8.14 -2.63
N GLY A 51 16.16 -7.47 -3.24
CA GLY A 51 15.92 -6.34 -4.13
C GLY A 51 15.35 -5.10 -3.42
N LEU A 52 15.44 -5.03 -2.09
CA LEU A 52 15.02 -3.86 -1.31
C LEU A 52 16.07 -2.75 -1.31
N LEU A 53 17.34 -3.13 -1.49
CA LEU A 53 18.47 -2.24 -1.70
C LEU A 53 19.21 -2.71 -2.95
N SER A 54 18.96 -2.06 -4.09
CA SER A 54 19.65 -2.36 -5.34
C SER A 54 20.12 -1.09 -6.02
N SER A 55 21.19 -1.20 -6.82
CA SER A 55 21.67 -0.13 -7.68
C SER A 55 20.62 0.25 -8.72
N GLU A 56 19.93 -0.75 -9.25
CA GLU A 56 18.87 -0.61 -10.23
C GLU A 56 17.65 -1.39 -9.77
N ILE A 57 16.50 -0.72 -9.70
CA ILE A 57 15.22 -1.37 -9.45
C ILE A 57 14.42 -1.35 -10.75
N VAL A 58 14.01 -2.53 -11.19
CA VAL A 58 13.23 -2.78 -12.42
C VAL A 58 11.85 -2.11 -12.41
N ARG A 59 11.36 -1.66 -11.24
CA ARG A 59 10.00 -1.14 -11.04
C ARG A 59 9.96 0.39 -10.92
N ASP A 60 9.46 1.05 -11.96
CA ASP A 60 9.13 2.48 -11.95
C ASP A 60 7.87 2.78 -11.10
N LEU A 61 8.06 3.00 -9.80
CA LEU A 61 6.96 3.38 -8.91
C LEU A 61 6.29 4.70 -9.33
N GLN A 62 7.00 5.60 -10.04
CA GLN A 62 6.44 6.86 -10.54
C GLN A 62 5.38 6.65 -11.62
N LYS A 63 5.49 5.59 -12.43
CA LYS A 63 4.45 5.21 -13.41
C LYS A 63 3.23 4.63 -12.68
N LEU A 64 3.46 3.75 -11.70
CA LEU A 64 2.40 3.16 -10.88
C LEU A 64 1.65 4.21 -10.03
N LYS A 65 2.38 5.19 -9.47
CA LYS A 65 1.81 6.30 -8.72
C LYS A 65 0.77 7.06 -9.54
N ARG A 66 1.09 7.36 -10.79
CA ARG A 66 0.17 8.05 -11.72
C ARG A 66 -0.99 7.16 -12.13
N ARG A 67 -0.71 5.89 -12.47
CA ARG A 67 -1.73 4.93 -12.91
C ARG A 67 -2.79 4.63 -11.84
N TYR A 68 -2.36 4.46 -10.59
CA TYR A 68 -3.23 4.04 -9.49
C TYR A 68 -3.61 5.16 -8.51
N GLY A 69 -3.21 6.42 -8.79
CA GLY A 69 -3.54 7.56 -7.92
C GLY A 69 -3.08 7.35 -6.47
N LEU A 70 -1.85 6.88 -6.27
CA LEU A 70 -1.36 6.44 -4.94
C LEU A 70 -1.15 7.57 -3.93
N LYS A 71 -1.01 8.81 -4.41
CA LYS A 71 -0.81 9.98 -3.56
C LYS A 71 -1.71 11.10 -4.05
N GLN A 72 -2.53 11.62 -3.16
CA GLN A 72 -3.24 12.88 -3.33
C GLN A 72 -2.63 13.94 -2.41
N GLU A 73 -2.94 15.21 -2.66
CA GLU A 73 -2.55 16.30 -1.76
C GLU A 73 -3.24 16.15 -0.40
N VAL A 74 -2.64 16.78 0.62
CA VAL A 74 -3.07 16.67 2.02
C VAL A 74 -4.56 17.00 2.10
N LEU A 75 -5.32 16.08 2.70
CA LEU A 75 -6.75 16.27 2.92
C LEU A 75 -6.92 17.38 3.97
N ASN A 76 -7.83 18.32 3.71
CA ASN A 76 -8.23 19.30 4.72
C ASN A 76 -8.92 18.57 5.90
N ASP A 77 -8.87 19.14 7.10
CA ASP A 77 -9.43 18.50 8.31
C ASP A 77 -10.91 18.09 8.15
N GLU A 78 -11.69 18.81 7.33
CA GLU A 78 -13.09 18.53 7.01
C GLU A 78 -13.30 17.24 6.18
N GLU A 79 -12.35 16.89 5.30
CA GLU A 79 -12.43 15.68 4.46
C GLU A 79 -12.06 14.40 5.23
N ALA A 80 -11.48 14.54 6.42
CA ALA A 80 -11.17 13.41 7.30
C ALA A 80 -12.42 12.86 8.02
N GLU A 81 -13.44 13.71 8.25
CA GLU A 81 -14.67 13.31 8.94
C GLU A 81 -15.62 12.50 8.04
N THR A 82 -15.62 12.75 6.73
CA THR A 82 -16.40 11.97 5.75
C THR A 82 -15.48 11.36 4.68
N PRO A 83 -14.82 10.23 5.00
CA PRO A 83 -13.83 9.64 4.12
C PRO A 83 -14.46 9.08 2.85
N ASN A 84 -14.06 9.63 1.71
CA ASN A 84 -14.49 9.18 0.38
C ASN A 84 -13.57 8.11 -0.23
N ASP A 85 -12.33 8.04 0.26
CA ASP A 85 -11.29 7.17 -0.29
C ASP A 85 -10.35 6.70 0.82
N ILE A 86 -9.66 5.58 0.60
CA ILE A 86 -8.76 4.91 1.56
C ILE A 86 -7.67 5.85 2.12
N GLN A 87 -7.35 6.91 1.39
CA GLN A 87 -6.32 7.88 1.75
C GLN A 87 -6.59 8.54 3.12
N PHE A 88 -7.85 8.55 3.57
CA PHE A 88 -8.24 9.02 4.92
C PHE A 88 -7.48 8.31 6.04
N LEU A 89 -7.00 7.08 5.81
CA LEU A 89 -6.30 6.30 6.81
C LEU A 89 -4.97 6.95 7.23
N PHE A 90 -4.40 7.81 6.38
CA PHE A 90 -3.22 8.62 6.68
C PHE A 90 -3.41 10.06 6.17
N PRO A 91 -4.16 10.91 6.88
CA PRO A 91 -4.52 12.26 6.42
C PRO A 91 -3.29 13.12 6.08
N TYR A 92 -2.26 13.04 6.93
CA TYR A 92 -1.02 13.81 6.76
C TYR A 92 -0.14 13.38 5.56
N ILE A 93 -0.28 12.13 5.09
CA ILE A 93 0.59 11.55 4.07
C ILE A 93 -0.15 11.40 2.73
N GLY A 94 -1.48 11.27 2.77
CA GLY A 94 -2.35 11.13 1.60
C GLY A 94 -2.03 9.89 0.77
N TYR A 95 -1.49 8.84 1.40
CA TYR A 95 -1.05 7.63 0.71
C TYR A 95 -2.13 6.55 0.68
N ALA A 96 -2.49 6.10 -0.52
CA ALA A 96 -3.27 4.89 -0.72
C ALA A 96 -2.35 3.69 -0.96
N PHE A 97 -2.63 2.57 -0.27
CA PHE A 97 -1.85 1.35 -0.44
C PHE A 97 -1.98 0.80 -1.87
N LEU A 98 -0.83 0.54 -2.49
CA LEU A 98 -0.77 -0.02 -3.84
C LEU A 98 -1.48 -1.38 -3.95
N SER A 99 -1.32 -2.26 -2.96
CA SER A 99 -1.96 -3.59 -2.94
C SER A 99 -3.49 -3.48 -3.04
N VAL A 100 -4.08 -2.61 -2.23
CA VAL A 100 -5.53 -2.38 -2.18
C VAL A 100 -6.02 -1.71 -3.46
N ARG A 101 -5.26 -0.77 -4.03
CA ARG A 101 -5.57 -0.11 -5.31
C ARG A 101 -5.56 -1.06 -6.50
N ILE A 102 -4.63 -2.02 -6.52
CA ILE A 102 -4.61 -3.07 -7.55
C ILE A 102 -5.90 -3.89 -7.48
N VAL A 103 -6.34 -4.27 -6.28
CA VAL A 103 -7.61 -4.99 -6.10
C VAL A 103 -8.81 -4.14 -6.53
N GLN A 104 -8.83 -2.84 -6.20
CA GLN A 104 -9.88 -1.93 -6.70
C GLN A 104 -9.91 -1.87 -8.23
N SER A 105 -8.75 -1.73 -8.86
CA SER A 105 -8.64 -1.70 -10.32
C SER A 105 -9.05 -3.03 -10.97
N ALA A 106 -8.77 -4.16 -10.33
CA ALA A 106 -9.18 -5.48 -10.81
C ALA A 106 -10.70 -5.68 -10.75
N LEU A 107 -11.37 -5.00 -9.83
CA LEU A 107 -12.82 -5.06 -9.63
C LEU A 107 -13.59 -3.92 -10.33
N ASP A 108 -12.88 -3.12 -11.13
CA ASP A 108 -13.38 -1.91 -11.79
C ASP A 108 -14.11 -0.97 -10.80
N MET A 109 -13.60 -0.92 -9.57
CA MET A 109 -14.11 -0.07 -8.51
C MET A 109 -13.48 1.32 -8.68
N ASP A 110 -14.13 2.15 -9.48
CA ASP A 110 -13.70 3.53 -9.69
C ASP A 110 -13.77 4.31 -8.36
N PRO A 111 -12.64 4.89 -7.88
CA PRO A 111 -12.64 5.71 -6.66
C PRO A 111 -13.53 6.95 -6.79
N LYS A 112 -13.82 7.39 -8.03
CA LYS A 112 -14.72 8.50 -8.33
C LYS A 112 -16.20 8.08 -8.42
N ARG A 113 -16.51 6.80 -8.65
CA ARG A 113 -17.90 6.29 -8.74
C ARG A 113 -18.53 5.95 -7.38
N LEU A 114 -17.78 6.02 -6.27
CA LEU A 114 -18.41 6.07 -4.95
C LEU A 114 -19.36 7.29 -4.83
N ARG A 115 -19.12 8.36 -5.59
CA ARG A 115 -19.95 9.58 -5.58
C ARG A 115 -21.37 9.39 -6.09
N THR A 116 -21.64 8.43 -6.98
CA THR A 116 -22.95 8.32 -7.65
C THR A 116 -23.87 7.28 -7.03
N SER A 117 -23.37 6.42 -6.14
CA SER A 117 -24.22 5.38 -5.52
C SER A 117 -25.17 5.93 -4.44
N PHE A 118 -24.83 7.07 -3.85
CA PHE A 118 -25.64 7.73 -2.82
C PHE A 118 -26.52 8.88 -3.34
N ALA A 119 -26.29 9.38 -4.56
CA ALA A 119 -26.97 10.59 -5.07
C ALA A 119 -27.77 10.41 -6.38
N SER A 120 -27.71 9.25 -7.06
CA SER A 120 -28.53 9.03 -8.27
C SER A 120 -29.21 7.67 -8.29
N SER A 121 -30.28 7.56 -7.50
CA SER A 121 -31.45 6.77 -7.85
C SER A 121 -32.13 7.38 -9.10
N GLN A 122 -31.53 7.19 -10.27
CA GLN A 122 -32.18 7.39 -11.57
C GLN A 122 -32.40 6.01 -12.19
N ILE A 123 -33.64 5.55 -12.05
CA ILE A 123 -34.22 4.37 -12.68
C ILE A 123 -34.28 4.64 -14.19
N SER A 124 -33.59 3.83 -14.99
CA SER A 124 -33.98 3.60 -16.39
C SER A 124 -33.74 2.14 -16.76
N ARG A 125 -34.81 1.54 -17.27
CA ARG A 125 -35.08 0.10 -17.41
C ARG A 125 -34.57 -0.42 -18.74
N ASN A 126 -34.00 -1.63 -18.74
CA ASN A 126 -34.53 -2.79 -19.50
C ASN A 126 -33.49 -3.92 -19.53
N SER A 127 -33.50 -4.78 -18.50
CA SER A 127 -33.26 -6.22 -18.65
C SER A 127 -33.90 -6.91 -17.45
N THR A 128 -34.95 -7.68 -17.72
CA THR A 128 -35.68 -8.52 -16.78
C THR A 128 -34.78 -9.63 -16.24
N SER A 129 -34.15 -9.38 -15.10
CA SER A 129 -33.88 -10.42 -14.12
C SER A 129 -34.21 -9.85 -12.75
N ILE A 130 -35.16 -10.48 -12.07
CA ILE A 130 -35.46 -10.26 -10.66
C ILE A 130 -34.28 -10.87 -9.88
N GLY A 131 -33.12 -10.22 -9.98
CA GLY A 131 -31.92 -10.62 -9.28
C GLY A 131 -31.94 -9.93 -7.93
N LEU A 132 -32.17 -10.67 -6.84
CA LEU A 132 -31.60 -10.28 -5.55
C LEU A 132 -30.15 -9.88 -5.84
N ARG A 133 -29.78 -8.62 -5.57
CA ARG A 133 -28.37 -8.20 -5.63
C ARG A 133 -27.62 -8.98 -4.56
N LEU A 134 -27.22 -10.20 -4.89
CA LEU A 134 -26.40 -11.03 -4.03
C LEU A 134 -25.05 -10.32 -3.88
N MET A 135 -24.74 -9.95 -2.65
CA MET A 135 -23.43 -9.44 -2.30
C MET A 135 -22.37 -10.47 -2.70
N LYS A 136 -21.39 -10.04 -3.50
CA LYS A 136 -20.32 -10.93 -3.95
C LYS A 136 -19.24 -10.99 -2.88
N THR A 137 -18.99 -12.17 -2.31
CA THR A 137 -17.88 -12.35 -1.36
C THR A 137 -16.56 -12.50 -2.12
N ILE A 138 -15.57 -11.69 -1.77
CA ILE A 138 -14.22 -11.69 -2.36
C ILE A 138 -13.21 -12.07 -1.28
N LEU A 139 -12.48 -13.16 -1.51
CA LEU A 139 -11.37 -13.57 -0.66
C LEU A 139 -10.07 -12.95 -1.18
N VAL A 140 -9.40 -12.15 -0.37
CA VAL A 140 -8.09 -11.57 -0.68
C VAL A 140 -7.04 -12.26 0.19
N TYR A 141 -6.14 -13.03 -0.43
CA TYR A 141 -5.10 -13.78 0.27
C TYR A 141 -3.73 -13.10 0.12
N TYR A 142 -3.14 -12.64 1.24
CA TYR A 142 -1.81 -12.03 1.28
C TYR A 142 -0.72 -13.05 1.65
N ILE A 143 0.17 -13.31 0.69
CA ILE A 143 1.37 -14.14 0.88
C ILE A 143 2.55 -13.23 1.27
N GLY A 144 3.21 -13.51 2.39
CA GLY A 144 4.32 -12.68 2.91
C GLY A 144 3.89 -11.61 3.92
N GLY A 145 2.58 -11.51 4.15
CA GLY A 145 1.99 -10.73 5.23
C GLY A 145 1.26 -9.47 4.76
N VAL A 146 0.46 -8.93 5.67
CA VAL A 146 -0.38 -7.74 5.44
C VAL A 146 -0.25 -6.80 6.63
N THR A 147 -0.34 -5.50 6.37
CA THR A 147 -0.34 -4.50 7.43
C THR A 147 -1.75 -4.29 8.00
N VAL A 148 -1.82 -3.85 9.26
CA VAL A 148 -3.10 -3.49 9.89
C VAL A 148 -3.84 -2.41 9.10
N ALA A 149 -3.10 -1.51 8.45
CA ALA A 149 -3.65 -0.42 7.70
C ALA A 149 -4.28 -0.89 6.37
N GLU A 150 -3.68 -1.87 5.68
CA GLU A 150 -4.32 -2.53 4.53
C GLU A 150 -5.60 -3.27 4.93
N ILE A 151 -5.61 -3.96 6.08
CA ILE A 151 -6.83 -4.61 6.60
C ILE A 151 -7.93 -3.55 6.87
N ALA A 152 -7.56 -2.42 7.46
CA ALA A 152 -8.50 -1.34 7.74
C ALA A 152 -9.10 -0.73 6.46
N ALA A 153 -8.32 -0.66 5.37
CA ALA A 153 -8.84 -0.23 4.06
C ALA A 153 -9.96 -1.14 3.54
N TYR A 154 -9.82 -2.47 3.67
CA TYR A 154 -10.89 -3.39 3.30
C TYR A 154 -12.11 -3.31 4.21
N ARG A 155 -11.90 -3.03 5.51
CA ARG A 155 -13.01 -2.78 6.45
C ARG A 155 -13.79 -1.53 6.04
N PHE A 156 -13.09 -0.47 5.65
CA PHE A 156 -13.72 0.73 5.11
C PHE A 156 -14.56 0.41 3.87
N PHE A 157 -14.05 -0.36 2.91
CA PHE A 157 -14.86 -0.77 1.74
C PHE A 157 -16.09 -1.59 2.09
N ASN A 158 -16.02 -2.45 3.10
CA ASN A 158 -17.19 -3.22 3.52
C ASN A 158 -18.28 -2.33 4.14
N GLN A 159 -17.92 -1.14 4.63
CA GLN A 159 -18.87 -0.16 5.17
C GLN A 159 -19.39 0.80 4.10
N SER A 160 -18.53 1.21 3.15
CA SER A 160 -18.89 2.20 2.13
C SER A 160 -19.69 1.65 0.96
N GLN A 161 -19.69 0.33 0.72
CA GLN A 161 -20.42 -0.27 -0.38
C GLN A 161 -21.03 -1.64 -0.06
N ASP A 162 -22.22 -1.88 -0.63
CA ASP A 162 -23.04 -3.07 -0.42
C ASP A 162 -22.99 -4.04 -1.62
N ARG A 163 -21.94 -3.95 -2.46
CA ARG A 163 -21.80 -4.80 -3.66
C ARG A 163 -20.86 -5.98 -3.45
N TYR A 164 -19.79 -5.74 -2.69
CA TYR A 164 -18.70 -6.66 -2.44
C TYR A 164 -18.45 -6.79 -0.94
N GLN A 165 -18.27 -8.03 -0.48
CA GLN A 165 -17.82 -8.32 0.88
C GLN A 165 -16.40 -8.86 0.84
N PHE A 166 -15.43 -8.06 1.29
CA PHE A 166 -14.03 -8.46 1.33
C PHE A 166 -13.73 -9.27 2.60
N LYS A 167 -13.19 -10.48 2.40
CA LYS A 167 -12.60 -11.32 3.45
C LYS A 167 -11.10 -11.38 3.22
N VAL A 168 -10.32 -10.83 4.15
CA VAL A 168 -8.86 -10.80 4.05
C VAL A 168 -8.28 -11.96 4.83
N VAL A 169 -7.42 -12.75 4.19
CA VAL A 169 -6.64 -13.80 4.82
C VAL A 169 -5.17 -13.52 4.55
N THR A 170 -4.32 -13.76 5.56
CA THR A 170 -2.89 -13.48 5.48
C THR A 170 -2.12 -14.62 6.14
N THR A 171 -0.87 -14.76 5.73
CA THR A 171 0.11 -15.63 6.37
C THR A 171 0.58 -15.06 7.71
N VAL A 172 0.89 -13.75 7.76
CA VAL A 172 1.35 -13.03 8.96
C VAL A 172 0.81 -11.59 8.94
N ILE A 173 0.58 -10.99 10.11
CA ILE A 173 0.36 -9.54 10.21
C ILE A 173 1.70 -8.88 10.45
N CYS A 174 2.14 -8.03 9.53
CA CYS A 174 3.52 -7.53 9.49
C CYS A 174 3.60 -6.01 9.66
N ASN A 175 4.73 -5.55 10.19
CA ASN A 175 5.17 -4.15 10.17
C ASN A 175 6.59 -4.07 9.58
N GLY A 176 6.95 -2.93 8.97
CA GLY A 176 8.27 -2.71 8.38
C GLY A 176 9.44 -2.96 9.33
N THR A 177 9.29 -2.69 10.62
CA THR A 177 10.34 -3.01 11.61
C THR A 177 10.45 -4.51 11.89
N GLN A 178 9.34 -5.25 11.88
CA GLN A 178 9.35 -6.71 12.06
C GLN A 178 10.04 -7.40 10.88
N VAL A 179 9.70 -6.98 9.66
CA VAL A 179 10.33 -7.50 8.43
C VAL A 179 11.84 -7.28 8.47
N LEU A 180 12.31 -6.09 8.87
CA LEU A 180 13.75 -5.82 8.97
C LEU A 180 14.44 -6.53 10.13
N ARG A 181 13.72 -6.91 11.18
CA ARG A 181 14.26 -7.66 12.32
C ARG A 181 14.44 -9.14 12.02
N THR A 182 13.61 -9.70 11.15
CA THR A 182 13.70 -11.09 10.70
C THR A 182 14.82 -11.34 9.68
N LEU A 183 15.41 -10.26 9.14
CA LEU A 183 16.58 -10.27 8.27
C LEU A 183 17.89 -10.18 9.04
#